data_AF-A0A922MTU0-F1
#
_entry.id   AF-A0A922MTU0-F1
#
_cell.length_a   1.000
_cell.length_b   1.000
_cell.length_c   1.000
_cell.angle_alpha   90.00
_cell.angle_beta   90.00
_cell.angle_gamma   90.00
#
_symmetry.space_group_name_H-M   'P 1'
#
loop_
_entity.id
_entity.type
_entity.pdbx_description
1 polymer ?
#
loop_
_entity_poly.entity_id
_entity_poly.type
_entity_poly.pdbx_seq_one_letter_code
_entity_poly.pdbx_strand_id
1 'polypeptide(L)'
;MHVEYRVSLPDHDWVIAARHKLIPSVYAGCIIKGNDMGRAEAVTYSGPTYVAIRSGKHSSSTASTHAVDFNKLATLNNFKEIMRDEEGRLKPVVLISSDGGPDENPRYPKVISHAIHHFVKHDLDAIFIFTNAPGRSAFNRVERRMAPLSRELSGLILPHDFYGTHLDEQGRTKDHDLEKMNFQKAGEVLTEVWTNMVIDGHDVVAEYLEPDDTAESFVPDLPSLQWYSEHVRESQYLLQVVKCDDRACCGDLRSSLRSILPARFVIPPYPILQSSSGLCIPKPQEHDGKTFATFLLRRSLGITPTHEGFNKLPYDLYCPSLQKDRRQLMERTCQWCGLYFCTKKKVKEHVNSCHKQPNPSSNSVEMHNVRPSRILTRRSIGRSKEILCV
;
A
#
# COMPACT_ATOMS: atom_id res chain seq x y z
N MET A 1 -37.39 23.71 -4.30
CA MET A 1 -36.88 23.76 -5.68
C MET A 1 -35.50 23.12 -5.67
N HIS A 2 -35.39 21.88 -6.15
CA HIS A 2 -34.10 21.20 -6.30
C HIS A 2 -33.71 21.24 -7.77
N VAL A 3 -32.49 21.71 -8.03
CA VAL A 3 -31.86 21.57 -9.33
C VAL A 3 -31.02 20.31 -9.26
N GLU A 4 -31.52 19.25 -9.89
CA GLU A 4 -30.88 17.95 -9.98
C GLU A 4 -29.86 18.00 -11.13
N TYR A 5 -28.65 18.48 -10.87
CA TYR A 5 -27.52 18.15 -11.72
C TYR A 5 -26.85 16.91 -11.16
N ARG A 6 -26.99 15.78 -11.87
CA ARG A 6 -26.05 14.65 -11.78
C ARG A 6 -24.71 15.12 -12.33
N VAL A 7 -23.96 15.86 -11.51
CA VAL A 7 -22.53 16.01 -11.72
C VAL A 7 -21.88 14.79 -11.07
N SER A 8 -21.56 13.77 -11.87
CA SER A 8 -20.52 12.83 -11.44
C SER A 8 -19.20 13.57 -11.57
N LEU A 9 -18.74 14.18 -10.48
CA LEU A 9 -17.37 14.66 -10.41
C LEU A 9 -16.46 13.42 -10.39
N PRO A 10 -15.47 13.31 -11.30
CA PRO A 10 -14.38 12.38 -11.12
C PRO A 10 -13.72 12.66 -9.77
N ASP A 11 -13.36 11.59 -9.07
CA ASP A 11 -12.67 11.65 -7.78
C ASP A 11 -11.42 12.53 -7.91
N HIS A 12 -11.39 13.68 -7.20
CA HIS A 12 -10.27 14.60 -6.94
C HIS A 12 -9.29 14.99 -8.09
N ASP A 13 -9.48 14.48 -9.30
CA ASP A 13 -8.68 14.70 -10.50
C ASP A 13 -9.24 15.94 -11.23
N TRP A 14 -9.02 17.11 -10.63
CA TRP A 14 -9.39 18.43 -11.17
C TRP A 14 -8.57 18.84 -12.40
N VAL A 15 -8.33 17.96 -13.38
CA VAL A 15 -7.30 18.22 -14.38
C VAL A 15 -7.85 18.32 -15.80
N ILE A 16 -8.17 19.57 -16.18
CA ILE A 16 -8.48 20.02 -17.54
C ILE A 16 -7.22 19.94 -18.45
N ALA A 17 -6.02 19.93 -17.87
CA ALA A 17 -4.74 19.82 -18.58
C ALA A 17 -4.08 18.44 -18.40
N ALA A 18 -4.60 17.41 -19.07
CA ALA A 18 -4.11 16.02 -18.91
C ALA A 18 -2.58 15.83 -19.15
N ARG A 19 -1.92 16.78 -19.82
CA ARG A 19 -0.49 16.73 -20.19
C ARG A 19 0.46 17.43 -19.23
N HIS A 20 -0.02 18.31 -18.35
CA HIS A 20 0.80 19.08 -17.42
C HIS A 20 0.24 18.98 -16.00
N LYS A 21 0.67 17.96 -15.27
CA LYS A 21 0.19 17.67 -13.91
C LYS A 21 1.35 17.65 -12.94
N LEU A 22 1.14 18.20 -11.75
CA LEU A 22 1.92 17.85 -10.57
C LEU A 22 1.18 16.73 -9.83
N ILE A 23 1.92 15.76 -9.30
CA ILE A 23 1.39 14.63 -8.54
C ILE A 23 1.93 14.75 -7.11
N PRO A 24 1.11 15.19 -6.14
CA PRO A 24 1.49 15.18 -4.74
C PRO A 24 1.28 13.79 -4.12
N SER A 25 2.30 13.26 -3.45
CA SER A 25 2.18 12.13 -2.53
C SER A 25 2.16 12.68 -1.10
N VAL A 26 1.09 12.41 -0.35
CA VAL A 26 0.88 12.99 0.99
C VAL A 26 1.03 11.95 2.08
N TYR A 27 1.85 12.26 3.06
CA TYR A 27 2.16 11.41 4.20
C TYR A 27 1.85 12.15 5.50
N ALA A 28 1.13 11.50 6.41
CA ALA A 28 0.85 12.05 7.72
C ALA A 28 1.23 11.10 8.84
N GLY A 29 1.90 11.65 9.86
CA GLY A 29 2.00 11.01 11.14
C GLY A 29 0.65 11.06 11.85
N CYS A 30 0.23 9.93 12.46
CA CYS A 30 -0.92 9.88 13.34
C CYS A 30 -0.44 9.80 14.79
N ILE A 31 -0.64 10.86 15.57
CA ILE A 31 -0.26 10.89 16.98
C ILE A 31 -1.18 9.95 17.77
N ILE A 32 -0.57 9.13 18.61
CA ILE A 32 -1.27 8.24 19.54
C ILE A 32 -1.16 8.86 20.93
N LYS A 33 -2.31 9.17 21.55
CA LYS A 33 -2.35 9.74 22.90
C LYS A 33 -1.89 8.72 23.93
N GLY A 34 -1.02 9.16 24.84
CA GLY A 34 -0.61 8.37 25.99
C GLY A 34 -1.76 8.16 26.98
N ASN A 35 -1.72 7.04 27.72
CA ASN A 35 -2.65 6.71 28.80
C ASN A 35 -4.15 6.56 28.42
N ASP A 36 -4.48 6.47 27.12
CA ASP A 36 -5.86 6.27 26.62
C ASP A 36 -6.07 4.84 26.06
N MET A 37 -5.47 3.82 26.68
CA MET A 37 -5.58 2.43 26.21
C MET A 37 -7.05 1.98 26.13
N GLY A 38 -7.43 1.39 24.98
CA GLY A 38 -8.79 0.89 24.73
C GLY A 38 -9.76 1.94 24.19
N ARG A 39 -9.39 3.23 24.17
CA ARG A 39 -10.19 4.29 23.54
C ARG A 39 -9.82 4.44 22.08
N ALA A 40 -10.80 4.36 21.18
CA ALA A 40 -10.56 4.45 19.75
C ALA A 40 -10.02 5.83 19.35
N GLU A 41 -10.39 6.86 20.10
CA GLU A 41 -10.02 8.27 19.93
C GLU A 41 -8.56 8.55 20.32
N ALA A 42 -7.88 7.59 20.95
CA ALA A 42 -6.46 7.68 21.27
C ALA A 42 -5.60 7.73 20.00
N VAL A 43 -6.01 7.03 18.93
CA VAL A 43 -5.36 7.08 17.62
C VAL A 43 -5.94 8.24 16.83
N THR A 44 -5.27 9.38 16.92
CA THR A 44 -5.78 10.63 16.34
C THR A 44 -5.66 10.64 14.80
N TYR A 45 -6.26 11.65 14.19
CA TYR A 45 -6.03 12.03 12.79
C TYR A 45 -5.07 13.22 12.69
N SER A 46 -4.36 13.59 13.77
CA SER A 46 -3.46 14.74 13.84
C SER A 46 -1.99 14.27 13.86
N GLY A 47 -1.09 15.12 13.38
CA GLY A 47 0.35 14.92 13.39
C GLY A 47 1.07 15.60 12.23
N PRO A 48 2.41 15.45 12.17
CA PRO A 48 3.24 16.07 11.13
C PRO A 48 2.82 15.60 9.73
N THR A 49 2.90 16.50 8.75
CA THR A 49 2.55 16.21 7.35
C THR A 49 3.76 16.46 6.45
N TYR A 50 4.01 15.53 5.54
CA TYR A 50 4.99 15.67 4.48
C TYR A 50 4.31 15.50 3.12
N VAL A 51 4.66 16.35 2.16
CA VAL A 51 4.13 16.31 0.80
C VAL A 51 5.28 16.26 -0.20
N ALA A 52 5.39 15.15 -0.92
CA ALA A 52 6.33 15.00 -2.02
C ALA A 52 5.65 15.38 -3.34
N ILE A 53 6.11 16.42 -4.01
CA ILE A 53 5.53 16.94 -5.25
C ILE A 53 6.38 16.49 -6.42
N ARG A 54 5.77 15.78 -7.37
CA ARG A 54 6.46 15.28 -8.57
C ARG A 54 5.83 15.83 -9.84
N SER A 55 6.63 16.00 -10.89
CA SER A 55 6.06 16.21 -12.24
C SER A 55 5.43 14.92 -12.72
N GLY A 56 4.13 14.91 -12.97
CA GLY A 56 3.42 13.73 -13.49
C GLY A 56 3.81 13.30 -14.90
N LYS A 57 4.69 14.07 -15.56
CA LYS A 57 5.27 13.72 -16.86
C LYS A 57 6.67 13.13 -16.75
N HIS A 58 7.47 13.62 -15.79
CA HIS A 58 8.88 13.26 -15.68
C HIS A 58 9.18 12.31 -14.52
N SER A 59 8.26 12.16 -13.56
CA SER A 59 8.40 11.30 -12.39
C SER A 59 7.02 10.70 -12.05
N SER A 60 7.00 9.49 -11.51
CA SER A 60 5.75 8.80 -11.17
C SER A 60 5.60 8.52 -9.68
N SER A 61 4.37 8.66 -9.15
CA SER A 61 4.02 8.05 -7.86
C SER A 61 3.93 6.54 -8.08
N THR A 62 4.83 5.79 -7.46
CA THR A 62 4.97 4.34 -7.60
C THR A 62 5.31 3.73 -6.25
N ALA A 63 5.14 2.41 -6.10
CA ALA A 63 5.56 1.71 -4.88
C ALA A 63 7.03 2.00 -4.51
N SER A 64 7.90 2.24 -5.49
CA SER A 64 9.31 2.57 -5.28
C SER A 64 9.52 3.99 -4.77
N THR A 65 8.81 4.98 -5.32
CA THR A 65 8.89 6.35 -4.80
C THR A 65 8.28 6.46 -3.41
N HIS A 66 7.21 5.72 -3.10
CA HIS A 66 6.69 5.62 -1.73
C HIS A 66 7.71 5.02 -0.75
N ALA A 67 8.52 4.04 -1.18
CA ALA A 67 9.57 3.46 -0.35
C ALA A 67 10.73 4.44 -0.09
N VAL A 68 11.08 5.28 -1.07
CA VAL A 68 12.04 6.37 -0.91
C VAL A 68 11.51 7.42 0.06
N ASP A 69 10.27 7.85 -0.14
CA ASP A 69 9.59 8.82 0.70
C ASP A 69 9.49 8.33 2.15
N PHE A 70 9.19 7.04 2.38
CA PHE A 70 9.21 6.44 3.71
C PHE A 70 10.56 6.61 4.42
N ASN A 71 11.68 6.41 3.71
CA ASN A 71 13.00 6.65 4.28
C ASN A 71 13.24 8.14 4.54
N LYS A 72 12.75 9.03 3.66
CA LYS A 72 12.82 10.48 3.86
C LYS A 72 12.06 10.90 5.11
N LEU A 73 10.85 10.39 5.36
CA LEU A 73 10.08 10.64 6.58
C LEU A 73 10.90 10.35 7.85
N ALA A 74 11.68 9.26 7.83
CA ALA A 74 12.54 8.93 8.96
C ALA A 74 13.64 9.99 9.18
N THR A 75 14.03 10.80 8.21
CA THR A 75 15.04 11.86 8.34
C THR A 75 14.48 13.22 8.75
N LEU A 76 13.17 13.44 8.63
CA LEU A 76 12.58 14.75 8.90
C LEU A 76 12.40 14.98 10.40
N ASN A 77 12.79 16.16 10.87
CA ASN A 77 12.73 16.51 12.30
C ASN A 77 11.30 16.49 12.86
N ASN A 78 10.31 16.96 12.10
CA ASN A 78 8.90 16.94 12.50
C ASN A 78 8.34 15.51 12.63
N PHE A 79 8.94 14.52 11.97
CA PHE A 79 8.57 13.11 12.09
C PHE A 79 9.41 12.34 13.12
N LYS A 80 10.43 12.96 13.73
CA LYS A 80 11.36 12.28 14.63
C LYS A 80 10.65 11.53 15.76
N GLU A 81 9.72 12.20 16.46
CA GLU A 81 9.02 11.62 17.60
C GLU A 81 8.12 10.43 17.22
N ILE A 82 7.49 10.47 16.04
CA ILE A 82 6.61 9.39 15.60
C ILE A 82 7.39 8.22 14.99
N MET A 83 8.47 8.50 14.25
CA MET A 83 9.23 7.50 13.50
C MET A 83 10.33 6.83 14.32
N ARG A 84 10.98 7.54 15.27
CA ARG A 84 12.20 7.05 15.91
C ARG A 84 12.05 6.76 17.41
N ASP A 85 12.85 5.82 17.89
CA ASP A 85 13.04 5.55 19.32
C ASP A 85 14.05 6.53 19.95
N GLU A 86 14.31 6.38 21.25
CA GLU A 86 15.23 7.23 22.03
C GLU A 86 16.68 7.10 21.53
N GLU A 87 17.05 5.94 20.96
CA GLU A 87 18.35 5.71 20.33
C GLU A 87 18.43 6.25 18.88
N GLY A 88 17.36 6.85 18.38
CA GLY A 88 17.28 7.43 17.04
C GLY A 88 17.11 6.41 15.90
N ARG A 89 16.85 5.14 16.22
CA ARG A 89 16.52 4.08 15.26
C ARG A 89 15.04 4.18 14.90
N LEU A 90 14.65 3.62 13.75
CA LEU A 90 13.23 3.52 13.40
C LEU A 90 12.51 2.65 14.45
N LYS A 91 11.34 3.10 14.91
CA LYS A 91 10.51 2.35 15.86
C LYS A 91 10.23 0.96 15.31
N PRO A 92 10.26 -0.08 16.17
CA PRO A 92 10.26 -1.46 15.72
C PRO A 92 8.94 -1.96 15.13
N VAL A 93 7.84 -1.28 15.39
CA VAL A 93 6.51 -1.66 14.85
C VAL A 93 5.97 -0.51 14.02
N VAL A 94 5.79 -0.77 12.73
CA VAL A 94 5.33 0.22 11.75
C VAL A 94 3.91 -0.13 11.29
N LEU A 95 3.01 0.84 11.31
CA LEU A 95 1.64 0.71 10.80
C LEU A 95 1.42 1.78 9.71
N ILE A 96 1.06 1.34 8.52
CA ILE A 96 0.81 2.19 7.35
C ILE A 96 -0.65 2.00 6.91
N SER A 97 -1.41 3.09 6.95
CA SER A 97 -2.74 3.16 6.34
C SER A 97 -2.59 3.82 4.97
N SER A 98 -3.03 3.17 3.90
CA SER A 98 -2.99 3.73 2.53
C SER A 98 -4.38 3.87 1.92
N ASP A 99 -4.48 4.72 0.88
CA ASP A 99 -5.71 4.89 0.11
C ASP A 99 -6.04 3.65 -0.73
N GLY A 100 -5.00 2.86 -1.04
CA GLY A 100 -5.17 1.53 -1.65
C GLY A 100 -5.16 1.55 -3.17
N GLY A 101 -4.66 2.64 -3.77
CA GLY A 101 -4.37 2.75 -5.19
C GLY A 101 -3.36 1.71 -5.70
N PRO A 102 -3.16 1.61 -7.03
CA PRO A 102 -2.26 0.65 -7.67
C PRO A 102 -0.85 0.56 -7.07
N ASP A 103 -0.34 1.67 -6.55
CA ASP A 103 1.03 1.79 -6.05
C ASP A 103 1.17 1.61 -4.54
N GLU A 104 0.05 1.52 -3.82
CA GLU A 104 -0.01 1.47 -2.35
C GLU A 104 -0.78 0.27 -1.81
N ASN A 105 -1.46 -0.48 -2.68
CA ASN A 105 -2.31 -1.57 -2.24
C ASN A 105 -1.46 -2.72 -1.65
N PRO A 106 -1.77 -3.18 -0.42
CA PRO A 106 -0.95 -4.15 0.30
C PRO A 106 -0.83 -5.52 -0.39
N ARG A 107 -1.74 -5.85 -1.33
CA ARG A 107 -1.72 -7.13 -2.05
C ARG A 107 -0.79 -7.15 -3.26
N TYR A 108 -0.25 -6.00 -3.69
CA TYR A 108 0.53 -5.95 -4.92
C TYR A 108 2.01 -6.31 -4.70
N PRO A 109 2.62 -7.08 -5.61
CA PRO A 109 3.97 -7.62 -5.40
C PRO A 109 5.05 -6.57 -5.13
N LYS A 110 4.99 -5.40 -5.78
CA LYS A 110 5.97 -4.32 -5.57
C LYS A 110 5.88 -3.74 -4.16
N VAL A 111 4.65 -3.52 -3.66
CA VAL A 111 4.41 -3.03 -2.29
C VAL A 111 4.90 -4.05 -1.26
N ILE A 112 4.60 -5.33 -1.49
CA ILE A 112 5.07 -6.42 -0.62
C ILE A 112 6.61 -6.47 -0.59
N SER A 113 7.26 -6.36 -1.74
CA SER A 113 8.72 -6.37 -1.83
C SER A 113 9.36 -5.22 -1.04
N HIS A 114 8.87 -4.00 -1.23
CA HIS A 114 9.37 -2.83 -0.47
C HIS A 114 9.09 -2.94 1.03
N ALA A 115 7.93 -3.47 1.43
CA ALA A 115 7.62 -3.71 2.83
C ALA A 115 8.59 -4.70 3.48
N ILE A 116 8.92 -5.81 2.79
CA ILE A 116 9.92 -6.79 3.24
C ILE A 116 11.31 -6.15 3.29
N HIS A 117 11.66 -5.36 2.28
CA HIS A 117 12.95 -4.67 2.24
C HIS A 117 13.11 -3.71 3.43
N HIS A 118 12.09 -2.90 3.74
CA HIS A 118 12.09 -2.04 4.92
C HIS A 118 12.15 -2.83 6.22
N PHE A 119 11.39 -3.93 6.31
CA PHE A 119 11.40 -4.82 7.47
C PHE A 119 12.80 -5.32 7.80
N VAL A 120 13.53 -5.82 6.80
CA VAL A 120 14.90 -6.32 6.96
C VAL A 120 15.88 -5.16 7.19
N LYS A 121 15.83 -4.11 6.35
CA LYS A 121 16.78 -2.99 6.38
C LYS A 121 16.79 -2.26 7.73
N HIS A 122 15.62 -2.08 8.33
CA HIS A 122 15.45 -1.29 9.56
C HIS A 122 15.30 -2.15 10.82
N ASP A 123 15.55 -3.46 10.72
CA ASP A 123 15.38 -4.42 11.82
C ASP A 123 14.04 -4.25 12.54
N LEU A 124 12.96 -4.24 11.76
CA LEU A 124 11.61 -4.07 12.30
C LEU A 124 11.15 -5.38 12.96
N ASP A 125 10.43 -5.26 14.06
CA ASP A 125 9.71 -6.38 14.65
C ASP A 125 8.46 -6.72 13.85
N ALA A 126 7.80 -5.69 13.31
CA ALA A 126 6.68 -5.85 12.40
C ALA A 126 6.44 -4.62 11.52
N ILE A 127 5.93 -4.86 10.32
CA ILE A 127 5.29 -3.85 9.46
C ILE A 127 3.90 -4.34 9.05
N PHE A 128 2.91 -3.46 9.25
CA PHE A 128 1.52 -3.66 8.86
C PHE A 128 1.14 -2.61 7.82
N ILE A 129 0.68 -3.03 6.66
CA ILE A 129 0.14 -2.13 5.62
C ILE A 129 -1.30 -2.50 5.38
N PHE A 130 -2.21 -1.54 5.53
CA PHE A 130 -3.63 -1.78 5.36
C PHE A 130 -4.30 -0.64 4.61
N THR A 131 -5.38 -1.00 3.93
CA THR A 131 -6.24 -0.05 3.22
C THR A 131 -7.70 -0.36 3.51
N ASN A 132 -8.57 0.61 3.30
CA ASN A 132 -10.00 0.42 3.48
C ASN A 132 -10.60 -0.38 2.32
N ALA A 133 -11.64 -1.15 2.62
CA ALA A 133 -12.45 -1.78 1.58
C ALA A 133 -13.28 -0.73 0.81
N PRO A 134 -13.68 -1.00 -0.45
CA PRO A 134 -14.54 -0.11 -1.23
C PRO A 134 -15.82 0.30 -0.46
N GLY A 135 -16.21 1.57 -0.58
CA GLY A 135 -17.37 2.12 0.12
C GLY A 135 -17.11 2.51 1.58
N ARG A 136 -15.84 2.52 2.02
CA ARG A 136 -15.41 2.99 3.35
C ARG A 136 -14.56 4.27 3.31
N SER A 137 -14.61 5.03 2.22
CA SER A 137 -13.88 6.29 2.01
C SER A 137 -14.05 7.31 3.15
N ALA A 138 -15.24 7.42 3.74
CA ALA A 138 -15.48 8.29 4.91
C ALA A 138 -14.60 7.98 6.16
N PHE A 139 -14.04 6.77 6.23
CA PHE A 139 -13.13 6.32 7.28
C PHE A 139 -11.65 6.32 6.84
N ASN A 140 -11.37 6.77 5.61
CA ASN A 140 -10.04 6.86 5.07
C ASN A 140 -9.26 7.98 5.75
N ARG A 141 -8.19 7.57 6.45
CA ARG A 141 -7.32 8.49 7.18
C ARG A 141 -6.57 9.41 6.21
N VAL A 142 -6.27 8.92 5.02
CA VAL A 142 -5.56 9.66 3.96
C VAL A 142 -6.45 10.77 3.41
N GLU A 143 -7.69 10.46 3.02
CA GLU A 143 -8.65 11.46 2.51
C GLU A 143 -8.89 12.61 3.49
N ARG A 144 -8.97 12.32 4.79
CA ARG A 144 -9.12 13.36 5.81
C ARG A 144 -7.92 14.30 5.88
N ARG A 145 -6.71 13.80 5.63
CA ARG A 145 -5.52 14.64 5.58
C ARG A 145 -5.46 15.49 4.30
N MET A 146 -5.97 14.97 3.19
CA MET A 146 -6.03 15.70 1.93
C MET A 146 -6.95 16.91 1.97
N ALA A 147 -8.05 16.84 2.72
CA ALA A 147 -9.07 17.91 2.76
C ALA A 147 -8.53 19.34 3.00
N PRO A 148 -7.72 19.62 4.05
CA PRO A 148 -7.15 20.95 4.25
C PRO A 148 -6.17 21.36 3.13
N LEU A 149 -5.35 20.43 2.61
CA LEU A 149 -4.41 20.71 1.53
C LEU A 149 -5.14 21.09 0.23
N SER A 150 -6.21 20.36 -0.10
CA SER A 150 -7.04 20.62 -1.27
C SER A 150 -7.78 21.96 -1.20
N ARG A 151 -8.10 22.45 0.00
CA ARG A 151 -8.74 23.77 0.17
C ARG A 151 -7.85 24.90 -0.35
N GLU A 152 -6.55 24.84 -0.07
CA GLU A 152 -5.58 25.85 -0.53
C GLU A 152 -5.30 25.78 -2.04
N LEU A 153 -5.68 24.67 -2.70
CA LEU A 153 -5.62 24.59 -4.16
C LEU A 153 -6.77 25.33 -4.85
N SER A 154 -7.81 25.75 -4.10
CA SER A 154 -8.96 26.42 -4.69
C SER A 154 -8.57 27.80 -5.22
N GLY A 155 -8.66 27.97 -6.55
CA GLY A 155 -8.27 29.21 -7.22
C GLY A 155 -6.76 29.40 -7.38
N LEU A 156 -5.95 28.41 -7.00
CA LEU A 156 -4.49 28.45 -7.19
C LEU A 156 -4.16 28.31 -8.68
N ILE A 157 -3.38 29.26 -9.20
CA ILE A 157 -2.85 29.24 -10.56
C ILE A 157 -1.33 29.10 -10.47
N LEU A 158 -0.81 27.97 -10.96
CA LEU A 158 0.62 27.72 -11.01
C LEU A 158 1.21 28.22 -12.33
N PRO A 159 2.40 28.84 -12.32
CA PRO A 159 3.05 29.30 -13.55
C PRO A 159 3.54 28.10 -14.35
N HIS A 160 2.98 27.88 -15.53
CA HIS A 160 3.38 26.77 -16.41
C HIS A 160 4.56 27.11 -17.34
N ASP A 161 4.93 28.39 -17.45
CA ASP A 161 5.85 28.96 -18.44
C ASP A 161 6.72 30.07 -17.84
N PHE A 162 7.08 29.94 -16.55
CA PHE A 162 7.85 30.96 -15.82
C PHE A 162 9.14 31.38 -16.54
N TYR A 163 9.83 30.44 -17.18
CA TYR A 163 11.06 30.69 -17.94
C TYR A 163 10.82 30.90 -19.44
N GLY A 164 9.56 31.07 -19.86
CA GLY A 164 9.13 31.10 -21.24
C GLY A 164 8.40 29.82 -21.66
N THR A 165 7.79 29.89 -22.84
CA THR A 165 6.93 28.81 -23.34
C THR A 165 7.73 27.63 -23.91
N HIS A 166 7.62 26.47 -23.26
CA HIS A 166 8.11 25.18 -23.74
C HIS A 166 7.14 24.48 -24.69
N LEU A 167 6.06 25.14 -25.08
CA LEU A 167 4.97 24.59 -25.91
C LEU A 167 4.96 25.17 -27.33
N ASP A 168 4.53 24.36 -28.28
CA ASP A 168 4.16 24.78 -29.63
C ASP A 168 2.70 25.29 -29.68
N GLU A 169 2.28 25.77 -30.85
CA GLU A 169 0.92 26.28 -31.09
C GLU A 169 -0.18 25.21 -30.88
N GLN A 170 0.19 23.93 -30.86
CA GLN A 170 -0.71 22.80 -30.61
C GLN A 170 -0.63 22.28 -29.17
N GLY A 171 0.07 22.98 -28.27
CA GLY A 171 0.25 22.60 -26.87
C GLY A 171 1.07 21.31 -26.67
N ARG A 172 1.99 21.01 -27.60
CA ARG A 172 2.98 19.94 -27.48
C ARG A 172 4.31 20.53 -27.04
N THR A 173 5.07 19.76 -26.27
CA THR A 173 6.41 20.15 -25.83
C THR A 173 7.34 20.28 -27.02
N LYS A 174 7.93 21.46 -27.20
CA LYS A 174 9.01 21.72 -28.16
C LYS A 174 10.39 21.76 -27.51
N ASP A 175 10.45 22.02 -26.21
CA ASP A 175 11.68 22.10 -25.42
C ASP A 175 11.50 21.31 -24.13
N HIS A 176 12.16 20.15 -24.03
CA HIS A 176 12.03 19.23 -22.90
C HIS A 176 12.80 19.69 -21.66
N ASP A 177 13.91 20.40 -21.83
CA ASP A 177 14.70 20.87 -20.70
C ASP A 177 14.04 22.09 -20.07
N LEU A 178 13.52 23.01 -20.90
CA LEU A 178 12.70 24.13 -20.43
C LEU A 178 11.40 23.65 -19.76
N GLU A 179 10.78 22.58 -20.27
CA GLU A 179 9.62 21.94 -19.64
C GLU A 179 9.92 21.47 -18.22
N LYS A 180 11.06 20.79 -18.01
CA LYS A 180 11.48 20.34 -16.67
C LYS A 180 11.69 21.51 -15.72
N MET A 181 12.36 22.58 -16.17
CA MET A 181 12.56 23.79 -15.38
C MET A 181 11.23 24.46 -15.01
N ASN A 182 10.28 24.53 -15.94
CA ASN A 182 8.95 25.09 -15.68
C ASN A 182 8.14 24.22 -14.71
N PHE A 183 8.21 22.88 -14.81
CA PHE A 183 7.58 21.98 -13.82
C PHE A 183 8.18 22.12 -12.43
N GLN A 184 9.50 22.19 -12.35
CA GLN A 184 10.20 22.45 -11.10
C GLN A 184 9.70 23.76 -10.49
N LYS A 185 9.63 24.84 -11.28
CA LYS A 185 9.16 26.12 -10.77
C LYS A 185 7.72 26.07 -10.28
N ALA A 186 6.82 25.42 -11.03
CA ALA A 186 5.44 25.22 -10.60
C ALA A 186 5.35 24.42 -9.29
N GLY A 187 6.19 23.39 -9.15
CA GLY A 187 6.29 22.56 -7.96
C GLY A 187 6.86 23.30 -6.75
N GLU A 188 7.85 24.18 -6.94
CA GLU A 188 8.40 25.07 -5.92
C GLU A 188 7.36 26.08 -5.42
N VAL A 189 6.57 26.67 -6.33
CA VAL A 189 5.46 27.56 -5.94
C VAL A 189 4.43 26.81 -5.11
N LEU A 190 4.07 25.59 -5.50
CA LEU A 190 3.16 24.75 -4.71
C LEU A 190 3.78 24.33 -3.36
N THR A 191 5.09 24.08 -3.34
CA THR A 191 5.85 23.80 -2.11
C THR A 191 5.76 24.96 -1.14
N GLU A 192 5.90 26.20 -1.61
CA GLU A 192 5.77 27.41 -0.78
C GLU A 192 4.37 27.55 -0.19
N VAL A 193 3.32 27.32 -0.99
CA VAL A 193 1.93 27.37 -0.52
C VAL A 193 1.71 26.38 0.63
N TRP A 194 2.11 25.12 0.46
CA TRP A 194 1.87 24.10 1.47
C TRP A 194 2.82 24.16 2.65
N THR A 195 4.08 24.58 2.48
CA THR A 195 5.02 24.71 3.61
C THR A 195 4.61 25.82 4.59
N ASN A 196 3.85 26.82 4.13
CA ASN A 196 3.27 27.84 4.98
C ASN A 196 2.00 27.40 5.74
N MET A 197 1.54 26.16 5.53
CA MET A 197 0.37 25.63 6.22
C MET A 197 0.71 25.02 7.58
N VAL A 198 -0.24 25.17 8.50
CA VAL A 198 -0.27 24.45 9.78
C VAL A 198 -1.58 23.65 9.83
N ILE A 199 -1.48 22.34 10.01
CA ILE A 199 -2.63 21.44 10.10
C ILE A 199 -2.65 20.82 11.50
N ASP A 200 -3.76 21.01 12.23
CA ASP A 200 -3.94 20.50 13.60
C ASP A 200 -2.82 20.91 14.58
N GLY A 201 -2.19 22.07 14.37
CA GLY A 201 -1.06 22.56 15.17
C GLY A 201 0.31 22.00 14.76
N HIS A 202 0.40 21.32 13.61
CA HIS A 202 1.64 20.79 13.06
C HIS A 202 1.98 21.42 11.72
N ASP A 203 3.23 21.86 11.56
CA ASP A 203 3.74 22.39 10.30
C ASP A 203 3.71 21.32 9.20
N VAL A 204 3.37 21.77 8.01
CA VAL A 204 3.46 20.95 6.78
C VAL A 204 4.84 21.16 6.17
N VAL A 205 5.50 20.06 5.79
CA VAL A 205 6.74 20.10 5.01
C VAL A 205 6.40 19.67 3.60
N ALA A 206 6.62 20.52 2.61
CA ALA A 206 6.49 20.15 1.21
C ALA A 206 7.85 20.23 0.50
N GLU A 207 8.04 19.42 -0.54
CA GLU A 207 9.25 19.43 -1.35
C GLU A 207 8.92 19.03 -2.79
N TYR A 208 9.45 19.79 -3.76
CA TYR A 208 9.49 19.32 -5.15
C TYR A 208 10.64 18.34 -5.32
N LEU A 209 10.33 17.16 -5.85
CA LEU A 209 11.30 16.11 -6.09
C LEU A 209 11.61 16.00 -7.58
N GLU A 210 12.89 16.11 -7.90
CA GLU A 210 13.39 15.82 -9.23
C GLU A 210 13.25 14.33 -9.56
N PRO A 211 13.06 13.98 -10.84
CA PRO A 211 13.05 12.58 -11.27
C PRO A 211 14.36 11.86 -10.92
N ASP A 212 14.24 10.68 -10.33
CA ASP A 212 15.36 9.78 -10.09
C ASP A 212 15.03 8.40 -10.66
N ASP A 213 15.38 8.19 -11.94
CA ASP A 213 15.11 6.95 -12.66
C ASP A 213 15.67 5.72 -11.93
N THR A 214 16.77 5.85 -11.19
CA THR A 214 17.39 4.74 -10.47
C THR A 214 16.53 4.35 -9.27
N ALA A 215 16.11 5.34 -8.47
CA ALA A 215 15.25 5.10 -7.33
C ALA A 215 13.83 4.68 -7.74
N GLU A 216 13.29 5.25 -8.82
CA GLU A 216 11.95 4.95 -9.35
C GLU A 216 11.86 3.53 -9.93
N SER A 217 12.93 3.05 -10.56
CA SER A 217 12.97 1.71 -11.16
C SER A 217 13.39 0.60 -10.19
N PHE A 218 13.92 0.95 -9.02
CA PHE A 218 14.38 -0.02 -8.02
C PHE A 218 13.20 -0.83 -7.45
N VAL A 219 13.25 -2.15 -7.63
CA VAL A 219 12.33 -3.11 -7.01
C VAL A 219 13.18 -4.16 -6.29
N PRO A 220 13.09 -4.28 -4.96
CA PRO A 220 13.85 -5.28 -4.24
C PRO A 220 13.47 -6.70 -4.67
N ASP A 221 14.43 -7.63 -4.57
CA ASP A 221 14.15 -9.04 -4.77
C ASP A 221 13.34 -9.59 -3.59
N LEU A 222 12.40 -10.49 -3.90
CA LEU A 222 11.67 -11.21 -2.88
C LEU A 222 12.57 -12.29 -2.26
N PRO A 223 12.46 -12.54 -0.94
CA PRO A 223 13.18 -13.62 -0.29
C PRO A 223 12.64 -14.99 -0.72
N SER A 224 13.28 -16.06 -0.23
CA SER A 224 12.82 -17.42 -0.50
C SER A 224 11.36 -17.62 -0.08
N LEU A 225 10.64 -18.50 -0.77
CA LEU A 225 9.24 -18.79 -0.44
C LEU A 225 9.08 -19.38 0.97
N GLN A 226 10.10 -20.03 1.50
CA GLN A 226 10.11 -20.51 2.88
C GLN A 226 10.17 -19.34 3.87
N TRP A 227 11.09 -18.40 3.68
CA TRP A 227 11.15 -17.19 4.50
C TRP A 227 9.85 -16.40 4.40
N TYR A 228 9.34 -16.23 3.17
CA TYR A 228 8.08 -15.53 2.92
C TYR A 228 6.91 -16.18 3.67
N SER A 229 6.79 -17.50 3.61
CA SER A 229 5.72 -18.25 4.29
C SER A 229 5.80 -18.15 5.81
N GLU A 230 7.00 -17.96 6.34
CA GLU A 230 7.24 -17.83 7.78
C GLU A 230 6.91 -16.42 8.30
N HIS A 231 7.22 -15.38 7.52
CA HIS A 231 7.17 -13.98 7.97
C HIS A 231 5.97 -13.19 7.46
N VAL A 232 5.34 -13.61 6.34
CA VAL A 232 4.33 -12.81 5.65
C VAL A 232 2.93 -13.38 5.80
N ARG A 233 1.96 -12.53 6.14
CA ARG A 233 0.52 -12.83 6.00
C ARG A 233 -0.14 -11.77 5.13
N GLU A 234 -0.84 -12.23 4.12
CA GLU A 234 -1.54 -11.38 3.17
C GLU A 234 -3.05 -11.53 3.31
N SER A 235 -3.76 -10.48 2.93
CA SER A 235 -5.19 -10.45 2.71
C SER A 235 -5.52 -9.40 1.65
N GLN A 236 -6.77 -9.32 1.23
CA GLN A 236 -7.20 -8.38 0.21
C GLN A 236 -6.90 -6.91 0.59
N TYR A 237 -6.84 -6.59 1.89
CA TYR A 237 -6.74 -5.23 2.41
C TYR A 237 -5.70 -5.05 3.53
N LEU A 238 -4.91 -6.08 3.84
CA LEU A 238 -3.90 -6.07 4.89
C LEU A 238 -2.70 -6.94 4.51
N LEU A 239 -1.51 -6.39 4.65
CA LEU A 239 -0.21 -7.08 4.63
C LEU A 239 0.41 -7.00 6.02
N GLN A 240 1.00 -8.10 6.45
CA GLN A 240 1.73 -8.21 7.72
C GLN A 240 3.06 -8.89 7.45
N VAL A 241 4.17 -8.25 7.83
CA VAL A 241 5.49 -8.88 7.88
C VAL A 241 5.96 -8.80 9.33
N VAL A 242 6.23 -9.94 9.96
CA VAL A 242 6.51 -10.01 11.40
C VAL A 242 7.70 -10.93 11.65
N LYS A 243 8.59 -10.55 12.57
CA LYS A 243 9.72 -11.41 13.01
C LYS A 243 9.22 -12.79 13.44
N CYS A 244 9.98 -13.83 13.11
CA CYS A 244 9.77 -15.17 13.67
C CYS A 244 10.43 -15.30 15.05
N ASP A 245 10.24 -16.46 15.68
CA ASP A 245 10.81 -16.73 17.01
C ASP A 245 12.23 -17.35 16.90
N ASP A 246 12.69 -17.63 15.67
CA ASP A 246 14.07 -18.05 15.42
C ASP A 246 15.01 -16.83 15.45
N ARG A 247 15.82 -16.78 16.50
CA ARG A 247 16.82 -15.72 16.70
C ARG A 247 17.92 -15.72 15.65
N ALA A 248 18.25 -16.87 15.05
CA ALA A 248 19.21 -16.93 13.95
C ALA A 248 18.65 -16.26 12.69
N CYS A 249 17.33 -16.26 12.53
CA CYS A 249 16.65 -15.61 11.41
C CYS A 249 16.38 -14.11 11.65
N CYS A 250 15.88 -13.74 12.84
CA CYS A 250 15.32 -12.40 13.09
C CYS A 250 16.00 -11.60 14.22
N GLY A 251 16.95 -12.19 14.94
CA GLY A 251 17.51 -11.58 16.16
C GLY A 251 16.47 -11.42 17.27
N ASP A 252 16.76 -10.53 18.21
CA ASP A 252 15.86 -10.23 19.33
C ASP A 252 14.77 -9.22 18.92
N LEU A 253 13.62 -9.30 19.60
CA LEU A 253 12.54 -8.32 19.47
C LEU A 253 12.91 -7.04 20.21
N ARG A 254 12.69 -5.89 19.57
CA ARG A 254 12.88 -4.55 20.17
C ARG A 254 11.62 -4.01 20.85
N SER A 255 10.48 -4.67 20.69
CA SER A 255 9.17 -4.27 21.20
C SER A 255 8.51 -5.36 22.03
N SER A 256 7.48 -4.96 22.79
CA SER A 256 6.59 -5.87 23.52
C SER A 256 5.49 -6.48 22.65
N LEU A 257 5.62 -6.48 21.31
CA LEU A 257 4.57 -6.90 20.37
C LEU A 257 3.98 -8.28 20.70
N ARG A 258 4.81 -9.22 21.18
CA ARG A 258 4.37 -10.57 21.57
C ARG A 258 3.39 -10.62 22.74
N SER A 259 3.37 -9.59 23.59
CA SER A 259 2.33 -9.46 24.63
C SER A 259 0.93 -9.27 24.03
N ILE A 260 0.85 -8.67 22.84
CA ILE A 260 -0.40 -8.43 22.11
C ILE A 260 -0.65 -9.52 21.04
N LEU A 261 0.40 -9.94 20.36
CA LEU A 261 0.38 -10.93 19.28
C LEU A 261 1.30 -12.10 19.61
N PRO A 262 0.92 -13.00 20.54
CA PRO A 262 1.74 -14.14 20.91
C PRO A 262 1.94 -15.10 19.72
N ALA A 263 0.92 -15.23 18.87
CA ALA A 263 0.99 -15.98 17.61
C ALA A 263 1.52 -15.14 16.43
N ARG A 264 2.21 -14.03 16.72
CA ARG A 264 2.89 -13.10 15.79
C ARG A 264 1.99 -12.24 14.92
N PHE A 265 0.94 -12.82 14.35
CA PHE A 265 0.06 -12.14 13.40
C PHE A 265 -1.27 -11.74 14.03
N VAL A 266 -1.88 -10.68 13.52
CA VAL A 266 -3.25 -10.28 13.87
C VAL A 266 -4.20 -11.42 13.50
N ILE A 267 -5.11 -11.82 14.38
CA ILE A 267 -6.06 -12.89 14.05
C ILE A 267 -7.03 -12.48 12.93
N PRO A 268 -7.35 -13.38 11.98
CA PRO A 268 -8.36 -13.16 10.96
C PRO A 268 -9.67 -12.56 11.53
N PRO A 269 -10.27 -11.55 10.87
CA PRO A 269 -11.55 -10.98 11.30
C PRO A 269 -12.68 -12.00 11.17
N TYR A 270 -13.44 -12.17 12.25
CA TYR A 270 -14.67 -12.96 12.26
C TYR A 270 -15.75 -12.27 13.11
N PRO A 271 -17.03 -12.36 12.71
CA PRO A 271 -18.14 -11.87 13.50
C PRO A 271 -18.44 -12.79 14.68
N ILE A 272 -19.14 -12.25 15.68
CA ILE A 272 -19.62 -13.00 16.83
C ILE A 272 -21.10 -12.68 16.99
N LEU A 273 -21.92 -13.72 17.10
CA LEU A 273 -23.34 -13.62 17.41
C LEU A 273 -23.61 -14.24 18.77
N GLN A 274 -24.62 -13.70 19.45
CA GLN A 274 -25.20 -14.32 20.63
C GLN A 274 -26.41 -15.16 20.19
N SER A 275 -26.35 -16.46 20.48
CA SER A 275 -27.48 -17.39 20.35
C SER A 275 -28.03 -17.75 21.74
N SER A 276 -29.13 -18.49 21.77
CA SER A 276 -29.66 -19.11 22.99
C SER A 276 -28.68 -20.10 23.65
N SER A 277 -27.69 -20.60 22.91
CA SER A 277 -26.66 -21.53 23.38
C SER A 277 -25.31 -20.86 23.73
N GLY A 278 -25.22 -19.53 23.63
CA GLY A 278 -24.02 -18.76 23.97
C GLY A 278 -23.48 -17.94 22.80
N LEU A 279 -22.18 -17.65 22.81
CA LEU A 279 -21.52 -16.92 21.71
C LEU A 279 -21.08 -17.90 20.62
N CYS A 280 -21.41 -17.60 19.37
CA CYS A 280 -21.02 -18.40 18.22
C CYS A 280 -20.51 -17.54 17.07
N ILE A 281 -19.81 -18.19 16.13
CA ILE A 281 -19.35 -17.57 14.89
C ILE A 281 -20.33 -18.00 13.78
N PRO A 282 -21.11 -17.07 13.18
CA PRO A 282 -22.05 -17.41 12.12
C PRO A 282 -21.32 -17.86 10.85
N LYS A 283 -21.99 -18.61 9.98
CA LYS A 283 -21.41 -18.95 8.67
C LYS A 283 -21.21 -17.66 7.85
N PRO A 284 -20.24 -17.61 6.91
CA PRO A 284 -20.03 -16.42 6.07
C PRO A 284 -21.28 -15.96 5.30
N GLN A 285 -22.18 -16.90 4.95
CA GLN A 285 -23.44 -16.60 4.26
C GLN A 285 -24.50 -15.97 5.18
N GLU A 286 -24.35 -16.11 6.50
CA GLU A 286 -25.29 -15.63 7.52
C GLU A 286 -24.89 -14.26 8.09
N HIS A 287 -23.83 -13.65 7.57
CA HIS A 287 -23.27 -12.41 8.08
C HIS A 287 -23.00 -11.39 6.95
N ASP A 288 -23.33 -10.12 7.20
CA ASP A 288 -23.25 -9.04 6.20
C ASP A 288 -21.83 -8.58 5.85
N GLY A 289 -20.83 -9.08 6.58
CA GLY A 289 -19.41 -8.77 6.43
C GLY A 289 -19.05 -7.32 6.79
N LYS A 290 -19.94 -6.59 7.49
CA LYS A 290 -19.74 -5.19 7.87
C LYS A 290 -19.39 -5.00 9.33
N THR A 291 -19.88 -5.86 10.21
CA THR A 291 -19.72 -5.73 11.66
C THR A 291 -18.84 -6.85 12.21
N PHE A 292 -17.77 -6.48 12.91
CA PHE A 292 -16.83 -7.47 13.47
C PHE A 292 -16.67 -7.23 14.96
N ALA A 293 -16.47 -8.32 15.71
CA ALA A 293 -16.04 -8.20 17.10
C ALA A 293 -14.66 -7.54 17.16
N THR A 294 -14.44 -6.73 18.20
CA THR A 294 -13.15 -6.05 18.40
C THR A 294 -12.02 -7.06 18.48
N PHE A 295 -10.80 -6.66 18.09
CA PHE A 295 -9.64 -7.55 18.11
C PHE A 295 -9.42 -8.14 19.51
N LEU A 296 -9.50 -7.33 20.56
CA LEU A 296 -9.32 -7.77 21.94
C LEU A 296 -10.40 -8.78 22.36
N LEU A 297 -11.67 -8.54 22.02
CA LEU A 297 -12.76 -9.47 22.32
C LEU A 297 -12.54 -10.84 21.65
N ARG A 298 -12.21 -10.84 20.35
CA ARG A 298 -11.92 -12.07 19.61
C ARG A 298 -10.73 -12.83 20.21
N ARG A 299 -9.70 -12.10 20.64
CA ARG A 299 -8.54 -12.69 21.31
C ARG A 299 -8.91 -13.30 22.67
N SER A 300 -9.72 -12.60 23.48
CA SER A 300 -10.09 -13.03 24.82
C SER A 300 -11.03 -14.24 24.85
N LEU A 301 -11.93 -14.35 23.86
CA LEU A 301 -12.94 -15.41 23.85
C LEU A 301 -12.37 -16.80 23.53
N GLY A 302 -11.20 -16.87 22.89
CA GLY A 302 -10.57 -18.15 22.53
C GLY A 302 -11.43 -19.06 21.65
N ILE A 303 -12.49 -18.53 21.02
CA ILE A 303 -13.36 -19.29 20.14
C ILE A 303 -12.56 -19.60 18.88
N THR A 304 -12.32 -20.89 18.63
CA THR A 304 -11.65 -21.34 17.41
C THR A 304 -12.68 -21.36 16.28
N PRO A 305 -12.48 -20.56 15.22
CA PRO A 305 -13.36 -20.58 14.06
C PRO A 305 -13.16 -21.90 13.31
N THR A 306 -14.08 -22.85 13.48
CA THR A 306 -14.10 -24.09 12.67
C THR A 306 -14.91 -23.84 11.41
N HIS A 307 -14.24 -23.83 10.26
CA HIS A 307 -14.90 -23.73 8.96
C HIS A 307 -14.55 -24.94 8.10
N GLU A 308 -15.58 -25.59 7.58
CA GLU A 308 -15.44 -26.74 6.68
C GLU A 308 -14.49 -26.42 5.52
N GLY A 309 -13.47 -27.26 5.34
CA GLY A 309 -12.52 -27.17 4.24
C GLY A 309 -11.32 -26.23 4.46
N PHE A 310 -11.14 -25.68 5.67
CA PHE A 310 -9.98 -24.85 5.99
C PHE A 310 -9.23 -25.33 7.24
N ASN A 311 -7.93 -25.63 7.10
CA ASN A 311 -7.07 -26.00 8.23
C ASN A 311 -6.79 -24.82 9.17
N LYS A 312 -6.87 -23.60 8.65
CA LYS A 312 -6.73 -22.32 9.37
C LYS A 312 -7.73 -21.34 8.80
N LEU A 313 -8.27 -20.45 9.63
CA LEU A 313 -9.20 -19.42 9.17
C LEU A 313 -8.50 -18.49 8.15
N PRO A 314 -8.99 -18.40 6.90
CA PRO A 314 -8.47 -17.41 5.94
C PRO A 314 -8.84 -15.99 6.39
N TYR A 315 -7.91 -15.03 6.24
CA TYR A 315 -8.16 -13.63 6.58
C TYR A 315 -9.38 -13.04 5.86
N ASP A 316 -9.58 -13.45 4.62
CA ASP A 316 -10.61 -12.90 3.75
C ASP A 316 -11.94 -13.68 3.82
N LEU A 317 -12.13 -14.60 4.77
CA LEU A 317 -13.34 -15.44 4.82
C LEU A 317 -14.64 -14.62 4.92
N TYR A 318 -14.62 -13.55 5.71
CA TYR A 318 -15.75 -12.65 5.90
C TYR A 318 -15.61 -11.35 5.10
N CYS A 319 -14.70 -11.30 4.14
CA CYS A 319 -14.44 -10.13 3.33
C CYS A 319 -15.56 -9.96 2.28
N PRO A 320 -16.39 -8.88 2.32
CA PRO A 320 -17.54 -8.74 1.43
C PRO A 320 -17.22 -8.82 -0.07
N SER A 321 -16.03 -8.37 -0.47
CA SER A 321 -15.58 -8.42 -1.86
C SER A 321 -15.22 -9.84 -2.33
N LEU A 322 -15.04 -10.78 -1.42
CA LEU A 322 -14.66 -12.18 -1.70
C LEU A 322 -15.71 -13.20 -1.22
N GLN A 323 -16.68 -12.80 -0.39
CA GLN A 323 -17.74 -13.65 0.17
C GLN A 323 -18.56 -14.39 -0.89
N LYS A 324 -18.69 -13.82 -2.11
CA LYS A 324 -19.45 -14.44 -3.20
C LYS A 324 -18.76 -15.63 -3.85
N ASP A 325 -17.47 -15.85 -3.58
CA ASP A 325 -16.66 -16.88 -4.24
C ASP A 325 -15.83 -17.69 -3.23
N ARG A 326 -16.51 -18.52 -2.44
CA ARG A 326 -15.85 -19.46 -1.50
C ARG A 326 -14.83 -20.36 -2.20
N ARG A 327 -15.07 -20.70 -3.48
CA ARG A 327 -14.14 -21.48 -4.31
C ARG A 327 -12.83 -20.74 -4.50
N GLN A 328 -12.89 -19.44 -4.79
CA GLN A 328 -11.70 -18.61 -4.91
C GLN A 328 -10.90 -18.55 -3.60
N LEU A 329 -11.53 -18.50 -2.43
CA LEU A 329 -10.83 -18.57 -1.14
C LEU A 329 -10.11 -19.91 -0.94
N MET A 330 -10.75 -21.04 -1.32
CA MET A 330 -10.11 -22.35 -1.25
C MET A 330 -8.91 -22.45 -2.21
N GLU A 331 -9.04 -21.95 -3.43
CA GLU A 331 -7.96 -21.94 -4.43
C GLU A 331 -6.81 -20.97 -4.07
N ARG A 332 -7.05 -20.05 -3.14
CA ARG A 332 -6.10 -19.11 -2.55
C ARG A 332 -5.47 -19.61 -1.24
N THR A 333 -5.85 -20.80 -0.77
CA THR A 333 -5.34 -21.40 0.47
C THR A 333 -4.54 -22.66 0.17
N CYS A 334 -3.33 -22.74 0.71
CA CYS A 334 -2.52 -23.95 0.64
C CYS A 334 -3.19 -25.07 1.45
N GLN A 335 -3.53 -26.17 0.78
CA GLN A 335 -4.23 -27.30 1.41
C GLN A 335 -3.32 -28.12 2.35
N TRP A 336 -2.00 -27.96 2.27
CA TRP A 336 -1.05 -28.70 3.10
C TRP A 336 -0.82 -27.99 4.44
N CYS A 337 -0.58 -26.67 4.44
CA CYS A 337 -0.23 -25.91 5.64
C CYS A 337 -1.29 -24.89 6.12
N GLY A 338 -2.37 -24.73 5.34
CA GLY A 338 -3.46 -23.78 5.62
C GLY A 338 -3.11 -22.31 5.39
N LEU A 339 -1.95 -21.99 4.80
CA LEU A 339 -1.55 -20.61 4.56
C LEU A 339 -2.36 -19.99 3.40
N TYR A 340 -2.90 -18.79 3.64
CA TYR A 340 -3.68 -18.03 2.67
C TYR A 340 -2.81 -17.04 1.88
N PHE A 341 -3.12 -16.86 0.60
CA PHE A 341 -2.44 -15.93 -0.32
C PHE A 341 -3.46 -15.13 -1.12
N CYS A 342 -3.12 -13.91 -1.52
CA CYS A 342 -4.03 -13.08 -2.32
C CYS A 342 -4.24 -13.57 -3.76
N THR A 343 -3.42 -14.50 -4.26
CA THR A 343 -3.52 -15.02 -5.63
C THR A 343 -3.30 -16.52 -5.72
N LYS A 344 -4.00 -17.17 -6.67
CA LYS A 344 -3.80 -18.60 -6.99
C LYS A 344 -2.38 -18.90 -7.46
N LYS A 345 -1.73 -17.94 -8.14
CA LYS A 345 -0.34 -18.06 -8.61
C LYS A 345 0.62 -18.26 -7.44
N LYS A 346 0.50 -17.44 -6.40
CA LYS A 346 1.32 -17.54 -5.18
C LYS A 346 1.13 -18.86 -4.44
N VAL A 347 -0.10 -19.39 -4.39
CA VAL A 347 -0.33 -20.73 -3.82
C VAL A 347 0.44 -21.81 -4.59
N LYS A 348 0.40 -21.78 -5.93
CA LYS A 348 1.11 -22.76 -6.76
C LYS A 348 2.62 -22.68 -6.55
N GLU A 349 3.17 -21.47 -6.54
CA GLU A 349 4.60 -21.22 -6.25
C GLU A 349 4.98 -21.77 -4.88
N HIS A 350 4.22 -21.42 -3.85
CA HIS A 350 4.43 -21.91 -2.48
C HIS A 350 4.38 -23.44 -2.39
N VAL A 351 3.35 -24.08 -2.94
CA VAL A 351 3.23 -25.55 -2.91
C VAL A 351 4.42 -26.21 -3.62
N ASN A 352 4.83 -25.69 -4.77
CA ASN A 352 5.96 -26.24 -5.50
C ASN A 352 7.29 -26.09 -4.75
N SER A 353 7.48 -25.00 -4.01
CA SER A 353 8.76 -24.72 -3.33
C SER A 353 8.83 -25.24 -1.89
N CYS A 354 7.72 -25.28 -1.16
CA CYS A 354 7.70 -25.57 0.28
C CYS A 354 7.15 -26.96 0.61
N HIS A 355 6.50 -27.63 -0.34
CA HIS A 355 5.79 -28.89 -0.09
C HIS A 355 6.18 -30.01 -1.03
N LYS A 356 6.44 -29.70 -2.31
CA LYS A 356 7.00 -30.69 -3.22
C LYS A 356 8.51 -30.80 -2.97
N GLN A 357 8.96 -32.01 -2.68
CA GLN A 357 10.39 -32.33 -2.70
C GLN A 357 10.93 -32.13 -4.13
N PRO A 358 12.17 -31.67 -4.31
CA PRO A 358 12.82 -31.73 -5.61
C PRO A 358 12.92 -33.20 -6.04
N ASN A 359 12.39 -33.53 -7.22
CA ASN A 359 12.63 -34.84 -7.81
C ASN A 359 14.14 -34.98 -8.05
N PRO A 360 14.82 -36.04 -7.55
CA PRO A 360 16.25 -36.26 -7.82
C PRO A 360 16.58 -36.50 -9.30
N SER A 361 15.58 -36.56 -10.17
CA SER A 361 15.69 -36.92 -11.59
C SER A 361 15.55 -35.74 -12.57
N SER A 362 15.50 -34.49 -12.11
CA SER A 362 15.49 -33.32 -13.01
C SER A 362 16.78 -32.51 -12.92
N ASN A 363 17.92 -33.13 -13.23
CA ASN A 363 19.07 -32.42 -13.79
C ASN A 363 18.84 -32.16 -15.30
N SER A 364 17.69 -31.57 -15.64
CA SER A 364 17.50 -30.96 -16.95
C SER A 364 17.90 -29.51 -16.81
N VAL A 365 19.04 -29.16 -17.40
CA VAL A 365 19.47 -27.80 -17.72
C VAL A 365 18.25 -26.93 -17.97
N GLU A 366 18.11 -25.82 -17.23
CA GLU A 366 17.12 -24.79 -17.54
C GLU A 366 17.36 -24.32 -18.97
N MET A 367 16.62 -24.88 -19.92
CA MET A 367 16.46 -24.24 -21.22
C MET A 367 15.65 -22.98 -20.95
N HIS A 368 16.35 -21.86 -20.83
CA HIS A 368 15.74 -20.55 -21.01
C HIS A 368 14.98 -20.59 -22.34
N ASN A 369 13.66 -20.67 -22.27
CA ASN A 369 12.82 -20.36 -23.40
C ASN A 369 13.01 -18.88 -23.69
N VAL A 370 14.00 -18.58 -24.53
CA VAL A 370 14.20 -17.28 -25.15
C VAL A 370 12.90 -16.95 -25.87
N ARG A 371 12.11 -16.05 -25.27
CA ARG A 371 11.00 -15.44 -26.00
C ARG A 371 11.61 -14.66 -27.16
N PRO A 372 11.13 -14.83 -28.40
CA PRO A 372 11.57 -13.97 -29.49
C PRO A 372 11.29 -12.52 -29.13
N SER A 373 12.36 -11.73 -29.01
CA SER A 373 12.28 -10.29 -28.85
C SER A 373 11.66 -9.72 -30.12
N ARG A 374 10.51 -9.06 -30.00
CA ARG A 374 9.90 -8.34 -31.12
C ARG A 374 10.77 -7.12 -31.40
N ILE A 375 11.67 -7.23 -32.38
CA ILE A 375 12.43 -6.10 -32.90
C ILE A 375 11.40 -5.12 -33.48
N LEU A 376 11.22 -3.96 -32.83
CA LEU A 376 10.44 -2.85 -33.37
C LEU A 376 11.20 -2.28 -34.57
N THR A 377 10.95 -2.84 -35.75
CA THR A 377 11.29 -2.16 -37.00
C THR A 377 10.35 -0.96 -37.16
N ARG A 378 10.94 0.24 -37.14
CA ARG A 378 10.31 1.52 -37.51
C ARG A 378 9.45 1.31 -38.77
N ARG A 379 8.12 1.46 -38.66
CA ARG A 379 7.28 1.66 -39.84
C ARG A 379 7.33 3.12 -40.25
N SER A 380 8.06 3.37 -41.32
CA SER A 380 7.81 4.47 -42.24
C SER A 380 6.37 4.38 -42.77
N ILE A 381 5.65 5.49 -42.64
CA ILE A 381 4.67 6.09 -43.56
C ILE A 381 4.10 5.13 -44.64
N GLY A 382 2.78 4.93 -44.60
CA GLY A 382 2.02 4.57 -45.81
C GLY A 382 1.06 3.38 -45.67
N ARG A 383 -0.24 3.71 -45.73
CA ARG A 383 -1.39 2.93 -46.24
C ARG A 383 -1.36 1.39 -46.23
N SER A 384 -2.45 0.87 -45.67
CA SER A 384 -3.24 -0.29 -46.14
C SER A 384 -3.29 -1.52 -45.22
N LYS A 385 -4.50 -2.07 -45.22
CA LYS A 385 -5.09 -3.18 -44.46
C LYS A 385 -4.30 -4.48 -44.63
N GLU A 386 -4.27 -5.31 -43.58
CA GLU A 386 -4.88 -6.66 -43.55
C GLU A 386 -4.43 -7.46 -42.31
N ILE A 387 -5.35 -8.32 -41.87
CA ILE A 387 -5.24 -9.30 -40.78
C ILE A 387 -4.62 -10.57 -41.35
N LEU A 388 -3.72 -11.24 -40.63
CA LEU A 388 -3.64 -12.70 -40.71
C LEU A 388 -3.09 -13.31 -39.41
N CYS A 389 -3.86 -14.23 -38.84
CA CYS A 389 -3.44 -15.20 -37.84
C CYS A 389 -2.59 -16.30 -38.50
N VAL A 390 -1.50 -16.68 -37.84
CA VAL A 390 -1.12 -18.08 -37.56
C VAL A 390 -0.53 -18.13 -36.16
#